data_AF-A0AAU0YCQ9-F1
#
_entry.id   AF-A0AAU0YCQ9-F1
#
_cell.length_a   1.000
_cell.length_b   1.000
_cell.length_c   1.000
_cell.angle_alpha   90.00
_cell.angle_beta   90.00
_cell.angle_gamma   90.00
#
_symmetry.space_group_name_H-M   'P 1'
#
loop_
_entity.id
_entity.type
_entity.pdbx_description
1 polymer ?
#
loop_
_entity_poly.entity_id
_entity_poly.type
_entity_poly.pdbx_seq_one_letter_code
_entity_poly.pdbx_strand_id
1 'polypeptide(L)'
;MSEDSGSRLEQLRFLERVREQDLARARSWRQAEEQRLAELAARQPLPPPPDWMVEQGIGVGRRPVAVHQGFCRPTGPRVKAISREQALSLLAEDTALACQLCRPDTALGVL
;
A
#
# COMPACT_ATOMS: atom_id res chain seq x y z
N MET A 1 10.95 -52.62 -45.82
CA MET A 1 11.22 -51.23 -45.43
C MET A 1 9.93 -50.55 -44.94
N SER A 2 9.37 -51.02 -43.81
CA SER A 2 8.06 -50.53 -43.32
C SER A 2 8.02 -50.27 -41.80
N GLU A 3 9.13 -50.45 -41.08
CA GLU A 3 9.20 -50.25 -39.62
C GLU A 3 9.42 -48.77 -39.22
N ASP A 4 10.03 -47.97 -40.10
CA ASP A 4 10.38 -46.56 -39.81
C ASP A 4 9.17 -45.62 -39.77
N SER A 5 8.15 -45.87 -40.60
CA SER A 5 6.95 -45.02 -40.67
C SER A 5 5.99 -45.19 -39.49
N GLY A 6 5.91 -46.42 -38.93
CA GLY A 6 5.17 -46.68 -37.69
C GLY A 6 5.82 -45.97 -36.51
N SER A 7 7.15 -46.06 -36.40
CA SER A 7 7.93 -45.40 -35.35
C SER A 7 7.83 -43.87 -35.41
N ARG A 8 7.92 -43.27 -36.61
CA ARG A 8 7.82 -41.80 -36.74
C ARG A 8 6.43 -41.26 -36.44
N LEU A 9 5.36 -41.96 -36.85
CA LEU A 9 3.99 -41.54 -36.53
C LEU A 9 3.73 -41.59 -35.02
N GLU A 10 4.25 -42.61 -34.33
CA GLU A 10 4.15 -42.73 -32.87
C GLU A 10 4.92 -41.61 -32.14
N GLN A 11 6.12 -41.28 -32.61
CA GLN A 11 6.92 -40.15 -32.09
C GLN A 11 6.17 -38.82 -32.25
N LEU A 12 5.54 -38.58 -33.41
CA LEU A 12 4.78 -37.36 -33.64
C LEU A 12 3.52 -37.28 -32.76
N ARG A 13 2.79 -38.40 -32.58
CA ARG A 13 1.65 -38.47 -31.65
C ARG A 13 2.07 -38.26 -30.20
N PHE A 14 3.23 -38.78 -29.82
CA PHE A 14 3.79 -38.53 -28.49
C PHE A 14 4.12 -37.05 -28.31
N LEU A 15 4.80 -36.44 -29.28
CA LEU A 15 5.14 -35.03 -29.25
C LEU A 15 3.88 -34.15 -29.17
N GLU A 16 2.85 -34.47 -29.93
CA GLU A 16 1.55 -33.77 -29.90
C GLU A 16 0.98 -33.73 -28.48
N ARG A 17 0.89 -34.89 -27.80
CA ARG A 17 0.41 -34.95 -26.40
C ARG A 17 1.26 -34.13 -25.44
N VAL A 18 2.58 -34.14 -25.60
CA VAL A 18 3.49 -33.32 -24.79
C VAL A 18 3.21 -31.82 -25.03
N ARG A 19 3.04 -31.41 -26.29
CA ARG A 19 2.74 -30.01 -26.63
C ARG A 19 1.38 -29.56 -26.10
N GLU A 20 0.38 -30.44 -26.11
CA GLU A 20 -0.92 -30.15 -25.51
C GLU A 20 -0.81 -29.91 -24.00
N GLN A 21 -0.05 -30.76 -23.29
CA GLN A 21 0.19 -30.61 -21.86
C GLN A 21 0.96 -29.33 -21.54
N ASP A 22 2.00 -29.02 -22.32
CA ASP A 22 2.77 -27.80 -22.15
C ASP A 22 1.94 -26.54 -22.44
N LEU A 23 1.08 -26.58 -23.46
CA LEU A 23 0.15 -25.49 -23.75
C LEU A 23 -0.86 -25.29 -22.62
N ALA A 24 -1.40 -26.38 -22.06
CA ALA A 24 -2.30 -26.30 -20.91
C ALA A 24 -1.62 -25.64 -19.70
N ARG A 25 -0.37 -26.02 -19.43
CA ARG A 25 0.45 -25.44 -18.35
C ARG A 25 0.72 -23.95 -18.57
N ALA A 26 1.14 -23.58 -19.79
CA ALA A 26 1.39 -22.18 -20.14
C ALA A 26 0.13 -21.32 -20.01
N ARG A 27 -1.04 -21.85 -20.38
CA ARG A 27 -2.33 -21.16 -20.20
C ARG A 27 -2.65 -20.95 -18.71
N SER A 28 -2.42 -21.95 -17.87
CA SER A 28 -2.62 -21.84 -16.41
C SER A 28 -1.72 -20.76 -15.81
N TRP A 29 -0.43 -20.73 -16.18
CA TRP A 29 0.49 -19.68 -15.71
C TRP A 29 0.08 -18.29 -16.18
N ARG A 30 -0.35 -18.15 -17.45
CA ARG A 30 -0.84 -16.89 -17.97
C ARG A 30 -2.05 -16.38 -17.18
N GLN A 31 -3.03 -17.26 -16.91
CA GLN A 31 -4.21 -16.89 -16.14
C GLN A 31 -3.86 -16.45 -14.72
N ALA A 32 -2.94 -17.15 -14.05
CA ALA A 32 -2.48 -16.76 -12.72
C ALA A 32 -1.80 -15.38 -12.72
N GLU A 33 -0.98 -15.10 -13.74
CA GLU A 33 -0.31 -13.82 -13.88
C GLU A 33 -1.30 -12.69 -14.24
N GLU A 34 -2.26 -12.95 -15.12
CA GLU A 34 -3.37 -12.02 -15.43
C GLU A 34 -4.15 -11.66 -14.16
N GLN A 35 -4.47 -12.65 -13.31
CA GLN A 35 -5.14 -12.43 -12.03
C GLN A 35 -4.29 -11.56 -11.09
N ARG A 36 -2.99 -11.88 -10.95
CA ARG A 36 -2.06 -11.10 -10.12
C ARG A 36 -1.98 -9.65 -10.58
N LEU A 37 -1.93 -9.40 -11.90
CA LEU A 37 -1.91 -8.05 -12.47
C LEU A 37 -3.25 -7.33 -12.26
N ALA A 38 -4.38 -8.02 -12.41
CA ALA A 38 -5.70 -7.45 -12.12
C ALA A 38 -5.82 -7.06 -10.64
N GLU A 39 -5.36 -7.90 -9.72
CA GLU A 39 -5.32 -7.59 -8.28
C GLU A 39 -4.47 -6.35 -7.99
N LEU A 40 -3.29 -6.24 -8.62
CA LEU A 40 -2.43 -5.06 -8.46
C LEU A 40 -3.08 -3.80 -9.03
N ALA A 41 -3.70 -3.88 -10.20
CA ALA A 41 -4.40 -2.76 -10.82
C ALA A 41 -5.65 -2.33 -10.03
N ALA A 42 -6.31 -3.28 -9.36
CA ALA A 42 -7.46 -3.02 -8.50
C ALA A 42 -7.09 -2.41 -7.14
N ARG A 43 -5.81 -2.44 -6.73
CA ARG A 43 -5.36 -1.73 -5.53
C ARG A 43 -5.48 -0.24 -5.75
N GLN A 44 -6.44 0.39 -5.07
CA GLN A 44 -6.51 1.84 -5.01
C GLN A 44 -5.21 2.37 -4.37
N PRO A 45 -4.66 3.49 -4.87
CA PRO A 45 -3.58 4.17 -4.17
C PRO A 45 -4.02 4.44 -2.73
N LEU A 46 -3.08 4.35 -1.78
CA LEU A 46 -3.38 4.75 -0.41
C LEU A 46 -3.92 6.19 -0.44
N PRO A 47 -4.93 6.51 0.40
CA PRO A 47 -5.34 7.89 0.55
C PRO A 47 -4.12 8.76 0.91
N PRO A 48 -4.07 10.01 0.43
CA PRO A 48 -2.99 10.90 0.81
C PRO A 48 -2.89 10.98 2.34
N PRO A 49 -1.67 11.14 2.89
CA PRO A 49 -1.52 11.30 4.32
C PRO A 49 -2.37 12.49 4.80
N PRO A 50 -2.96 12.42 5.99
CA PRO A 50 -3.75 13.52 6.54
C PRO A 50 -2.86 14.76 6.71
N ASP A 51 -3.40 15.94 6.41
CA ASP A 51 -2.65 17.21 6.50
C ASP A 51 -2.22 17.55 7.93
N TRP A 52 -2.94 17.03 8.93
CA TRP A 52 -2.70 17.31 10.34
C TRP A 52 -2.80 16.04 11.17
N MET A 53 -1.89 15.92 12.14
CA MET A 53 -1.86 14.80 13.06
C MET A 53 -1.60 15.29 14.47
N VAL A 54 -2.18 14.60 15.45
CA VAL A 54 -1.83 14.74 16.87
C VAL A 54 -1.06 13.52 17.35
N GLU A 55 0.04 13.75 18.03
CA GLU A 55 0.71 12.77 18.85
C GLU A 55 0.21 12.89 20.29
N GLN A 56 -0.18 11.75 20.87
CA GLN A 56 -0.62 11.65 22.24
C GLN A 56 0.49 11.14 23.16
N GLY A 57 0.52 11.62 24.41
CA GLY A 57 1.46 11.19 25.44
C GLY A 57 1.23 9.77 25.95
N ILE A 58 2.13 9.32 26.81
CA ILE A 58 2.05 8.01 27.48
C ILE A 58 1.30 8.20 28.80
N GLY A 59 0.16 7.53 28.97
CA GLY A 59 -0.61 7.57 30.23
C GLY A 59 -2.13 7.55 30.05
N VAL A 60 -2.83 7.49 31.19
CA VAL A 60 -4.31 7.54 31.25
C VAL A 60 -4.78 8.89 30.70
N GLY A 61 -5.76 8.87 29.81
CA GLY A 61 -6.28 10.08 29.16
C GLY A 61 -5.50 10.54 27.92
N ARG A 62 -4.32 9.97 27.62
CA ARG A 62 -3.58 10.17 26.35
C ARG A 62 -3.57 11.63 25.85
N ARG A 63 -3.18 12.56 26.74
CA ARG A 63 -3.18 14.00 26.42
C ARG A 63 -2.30 14.30 25.19
N PRO A 64 -2.69 15.27 24.34
CA PRO A 64 -1.83 15.73 23.25
C PRO A 64 -0.44 16.14 23.75
N VAL A 65 0.60 15.78 23.00
CA VAL A 65 1.99 16.22 23.26
C VAL A 65 2.58 16.97 22.09
N ALA A 66 2.09 16.71 20.87
CA ALA A 66 2.48 17.46 19.69
C ALA A 66 1.39 17.43 18.62
N VAL A 67 1.20 18.55 17.93
CA VAL A 67 0.48 18.65 16.66
C VAL A 67 1.53 18.70 15.56
N HIS A 68 1.26 18.03 14.45
CA HIS A 68 2.17 17.87 13.32
C HIS A 68 1.46 18.15 12.00
N GLN A 69 2.21 18.63 11.00
CA GLN A 69 1.78 18.60 9.61
C GLN A 69 1.93 17.19 9.01
N GLY A 70 1.13 16.87 8.00
CA GLY A 70 1.12 15.62 7.25
C GLY A 70 2.48 15.16 6.77
N PHE A 71 3.29 16.10 6.27
CA PHE A 71 4.63 15.81 5.75
C PHE A 71 5.65 15.47 6.85
N CYS A 72 5.40 15.80 8.12
CA CYS A 72 6.32 15.54 9.22
C CYS A 72 6.44 14.04 9.53
N ARG A 73 5.50 13.22 9.02
CA ARG A 73 5.45 11.76 9.15
C ARG A 73 5.74 11.24 10.58
N PRO A 74 5.09 11.77 11.63
CA PRO A 74 5.16 11.17 12.96
C PRO A 74 4.65 9.72 12.89
N THR A 75 5.39 8.80 13.50
CA THR A 75 5.08 7.36 13.46
C THR A 75 4.73 6.83 14.84
N GLY A 76 3.83 5.85 14.90
CA GLY A 76 3.54 5.07 16.09
C GLY A 76 2.06 5.02 16.47
N PRO A 77 1.67 4.14 17.40
CA PRO A 77 0.27 3.86 17.74
C PRO A 77 -0.44 5.01 18.48
N ARG A 78 0.28 6.09 18.78
CA ARG A 78 -0.21 7.29 19.48
C ARG A 78 -0.43 8.48 18.55
N VAL A 79 -0.14 8.32 17.26
CA VAL A 79 -0.35 9.34 16.25
C VAL A 79 -1.73 9.13 15.64
N LYS A 80 -2.54 10.19 15.60
CA LYS A 80 -3.86 10.16 14.97
C LYS A 80 -4.03 11.31 13.99
N ALA A 81 -4.71 11.04 12.89
CA ALA A 81 -5.21 12.07 11.98
C ALA A 81 -6.21 12.97 12.73
N ILE A 82 -6.13 14.27 12.50
CA ILE A 82 -7.07 15.26 13.01
C ILE A 82 -7.49 16.22 11.89
N SER A 83 -8.64 16.88 12.05
CA SER A 83 -9.04 17.94 11.14
C SER A 83 -8.21 19.22 11.36
N ARG A 84 -8.27 20.14 10.39
CA ARG A 84 -7.65 21.46 10.51
C ARG A 84 -8.20 22.24 11.72
N GLU A 85 -9.50 22.14 11.97
CA GLU A 85 -10.19 22.81 13.08
C GLU A 85 -9.74 22.25 14.42
N GLN A 86 -9.54 20.92 14.51
CA GLN A 86 -8.99 20.29 15.71
C GLN A 86 -7.54 20.73 15.95
N ALA A 87 -6.72 20.82 14.91
CA ALA A 87 -5.35 21.33 15.01
C ALA A 87 -5.34 22.79 15.50
N LEU A 88 -6.21 23.64 14.95
CA LEU A 88 -6.37 25.02 15.39
C LEU A 88 -6.82 25.10 16.86
N SER A 89 -7.82 24.31 17.26
CA SER A 89 -8.31 24.30 18.65
C SER A 89 -7.20 23.91 19.62
N LEU A 90 -6.46 22.84 19.33
CA LEU A 90 -5.37 22.37 20.18
C LEU A 90 -4.25 23.41 20.31
N LEU A 91 -3.87 24.05 19.20
CA LEU A 91 -2.83 25.06 19.20
C LEU A 91 -3.28 26.39 19.83
N ALA A 92 -4.57 26.70 19.78
CA ALA A 92 -5.14 27.84 20.49
C ALA A 92 -5.21 27.61 22.01
N GLU A 93 -5.41 26.37 22.44
CA GLU A 93 -5.36 25.98 23.85
C GLU A 93 -3.92 26.00 24.39
N ASP A 94 -2.97 25.45 23.65
CA ASP A 94 -1.55 25.46 24.00
C ASP A 94 -0.65 25.45 22.75
N THR A 95 -0.07 26.61 22.43
CA THR A 95 0.86 26.76 21.31
C THR A 95 2.13 25.92 21.46
N ALA A 96 2.51 25.51 22.67
CA ALA A 96 3.68 24.66 22.90
C ALA A 96 3.49 23.24 22.34
N LEU A 97 2.25 22.83 22.04
CA LEU A 97 1.95 21.60 21.32
C LEU A 97 2.41 21.65 19.86
N ALA A 98 2.79 22.81 19.31
CA ALA A 98 3.31 22.86 17.94
C ALA A 98 4.63 22.07 17.82
N CYS A 99 4.67 21.09 16.92
CA CYS A 99 5.92 20.42 16.58
C CYS A 99 6.94 21.43 16.05
N GLN A 100 8.11 21.49 16.69
CA GLN A 100 9.15 22.46 16.38
C GLN A 100 9.80 22.23 15.00
N LEU A 101 9.72 21.01 14.46
CA LEU A 101 10.29 20.67 13.15
C LEU A 101 9.39 21.09 12.00
N CYS A 102 8.09 20.81 12.10
CA CYS A 102 7.16 21.10 11.01
C CYS A 102 6.35 22.39 11.21
N ARG A 103 6.43 23.04 12.39
CA ARG A 103 5.85 24.37 12.67
C ARG A 103 4.39 24.50 12.19
N PRO A 104 3.47 23.64 12.68
CA PRO A 104 2.07 23.68 12.28
C PRO A 104 1.36 24.97 12.72
N ASP A 105 1.81 25.58 13.82
CA ASP A 105 1.41 26.89 14.31
C ASP A 105 1.62 27.99 13.27
N THR A 106 2.78 27.99 12.61
CA THR A 106 3.12 28.94 11.57
C THR A 106 2.30 28.69 10.31
N ALA A 107 2.14 27.43 9.92
CA ALA A 107 1.33 27.05 8.75
C ALA A 107 -0.17 27.35 8.93
N LEU A 108 -0.66 27.29 10.18
CA LEU A 108 -2.05 27.59 10.52
C LEU A 108 -2.28 29.06 10.88
N GLY A 109 -1.22 29.87 11.01
CA GLY A 109 -1.30 31.29 11.33
C GLY A 109 -1.69 31.59 12.79
N VAL A 110 -1.27 30.72 13.72
CA VAL A 110 -1.60 30.81 15.16
C VAL A 110 -0.44 31.37 16.00
N LEU A 111 0.71 31.64 15.37
CA LEU A 111 1.90 32.26 15.98
C LEU A 111 2.05 33.71 15.54
#